data_AF-A0A923PLK2-F1
#
_entry.id   AF-A0A923PLK2-F1
#
_cell.length_a   1.000
_cell.length_b   1.000
_cell.length_c   1.000
_cell.angle_alpha   90.00
_cell.angle_beta   90.00
_cell.angle_gamma   90.00
#
_symmetry.space_group_name_H-M   'P 1'
#
loop_
_entity.id
_entity.type
_entity.pdbx_description
1 polymer ?
#
loop_
_entity_poly.entity_id
_entity_poly.type
_entity_poly.pdbx_seq_one_letter_code
_entity_poly.pdbx_strand_id
1 'polypeptide(L)'
;MPALPKIIPVVLMAATLLAAIGIGGLFFLKQSGERRANRLYGTLLVLGGLTQLHFLLDFSGWLLRYPPLRFLPIYFSLWLPVLLFSHVKISLFPRYRFRWTDLKHLVLPIGQTLYFVSIWCFPALRHATGRSFYNPFYGSLEQLLFLAGWPLYVLFSYLYLRRKRRQLQRRSLPRHMWYLRKLLKGCLLFILAYAILSSADFLAYKYYWADLRGLAWYAGIQALSYTVLLLWLCVYGVQVLVWGRKLIASSQG
;
A
#
# COMPACT_ATOMS: atom_id res chain seq x y z
N MET A 1 -20.10 14.17 -21.80
CA MET A 1 -18.87 14.82 -21.26
C MET A 1 -18.66 14.35 -19.84
N PRO A 2 -17.47 13.85 -19.43
CA PRO A 2 -17.24 13.56 -18.02
C PRO A 2 -17.34 14.88 -17.24
N ALA A 3 -18.23 14.94 -16.24
CA ALA A 3 -18.36 16.11 -15.40
C ALA A 3 -16.99 16.45 -14.78
N LEU A 4 -16.55 17.71 -14.90
CA LEU A 4 -15.38 18.31 -14.24
C LEU A 4 -15.01 17.73 -12.86
N PRO A 5 -15.94 17.40 -11.93
CA PRO A 5 -15.64 16.74 -10.66
C PRO A 5 -14.85 15.42 -10.73
N LYS A 6 -14.82 14.71 -11.86
CA LYS A 6 -14.09 13.43 -11.99
C LYS A 6 -12.66 13.56 -12.54
N ILE A 7 -12.34 14.66 -13.20
CA ILE A 7 -11.05 14.82 -13.92
C ILE A 7 -9.91 14.97 -12.91
N ILE A 8 -10.08 15.82 -11.89
CA ILE A 8 -9.03 16.08 -10.89
C ILE A 8 -8.61 14.79 -10.16
N PRO A 9 -9.53 13.97 -9.60
CA PRO A 9 -9.14 12.71 -8.99
C PRO A 9 -8.42 11.77 -9.94
N VAL A 10 -8.89 11.62 -11.18
CA VAL A 10 -8.26 10.76 -12.19
C VAL A 10 -6.82 11.20 -12.46
N VAL A 11 -6.58 12.49 -12.65
CA VAL A 11 -5.23 13.05 -12.88
C VAL A 11 -4.33 12.79 -11.66
N LEU A 12 -4.81 13.03 -10.45
CA LEU A 12 -4.04 12.80 -9.22
C LEU A 12 -3.71 11.31 -9.03
N MET A 13 -4.67 10.43 -9.29
CA MET A 13 -4.48 8.97 -9.23
C MET A 13 -3.45 8.51 -10.26
N ALA A 14 -3.53 9.00 -11.50
CA ALA A 14 -2.58 8.68 -12.56
C ALA A 14 -1.17 9.21 -12.26
N ALA A 15 -1.05 10.45 -11.80
CA ALA A 15 0.24 11.03 -11.41
C ALA A 15 0.87 10.23 -10.25
N THR A 16 0.08 9.85 -9.25
CA THR A 16 0.54 9.05 -8.10
C THR A 16 0.96 7.64 -8.53
N LEU A 17 0.21 7.01 -9.44
CA LEU A 17 0.58 5.73 -10.06
C LEU A 17 1.95 5.81 -10.74
N LEU A 18 2.15 6.81 -11.62
CA LEU A 18 3.41 6.98 -12.34
C LEU A 18 4.56 7.29 -11.39
N ALA A 19 4.34 8.14 -10.39
CA ALA A 19 5.31 8.43 -9.35
C ALA A 19 5.70 7.17 -8.57
N ALA A 20 4.73 6.35 -8.15
CA ALA A 20 4.98 5.12 -7.42
C ALA A 20 5.81 4.12 -8.23
N ILE A 21 5.46 3.90 -9.51
CA ILE A 21 6.23 3.01 -10.39
C ILE A 21 7.63 3.57 -10.63
N GLY A 22 7.76 4.85 -10.98
CA GLY A 22 9.04 5.48 -11.27
C GLY A 22 9.98 5.48 -10.07
N ILE A 23 9.51 5.97 -8.91
CA ILE A 23 10.28 5.97 -7.66
C ILE A 23 10.58 4.52 -7.23
N GLY A 24 9.61 3.62 -7.32
CA GLY A 24 9.79 2.20 -7.01
C GLY A 24 10.90 1.56 -7.84
N GLY A 25 10.93 1.83 -9.14
CA GLY A 25 11.99 1.42 -10.07
C GLY A 25 13.37 1.94 -9.64
N LEU A 26 13.46 3.23 -9.29
CA LEU A 26 14.72 3.84 -8.82
C LEU A 26 15.27 3.17 -7.54
N PHE A 27 14.42 2.64 -6.67
CA PHE A 27 14.87 1.91 -5.48
C PHE A 27 15.59 0.60 -5.78
N PHE A 28 15.36 -0.03 -6.95
CA PHE A 28 16.14 -1.20 -7.38
C PHE A 28 17.55 -0.82 -7.83
N LEU A 29 17.74 0.39 -8.35
CA LEU A 29 19.03 0.94 -8.79
C LEU A 29 19.80 1.60 -7.64
N LYS A 30 19.14 1.88 -6.52
CA LYS A 30 19.72 2.58 -5.37
C LYS A 30 20.81 1.74 -4.68
N GLN A 31 22.05 2.21 -4.80
CA GLN A 31 23.22 1.55 -4.20
C GLN A 31 23.45 1.91 -2.73
N SER A 32 22.93 3.04 -2.24
CA SER A 32 23.12 3.49 -0.86
C SER A 32 22.21 2.78 0.14
N GLY A 33 22.69 2.56 1.37
CA GLY A 33 21.95 1.87 2.42
C GLY A 33 21.81 0.35 2.19
N GLU A 34 20.94 -0.31 2.94
CA GLU A 34 20.74 -1.76 2.84
C GLU A 34 19.95 -2.12 1.57
N ARG A 35 20.61 -2.80 0.61
CA ARG A 35 20.02 -3.15 -0.70
C ARG A 35 18.73 -3.95 -0.58
N ARG A 36 18.64 -4.87 0.40
CA ARG A 36 17.41 -5.67 0.61
C ARG A 36 16.24 -4.81 1.06
N ALA A 37 16.48 -3.86 1.96
CA ALA A 37 15.44 -2.91 2.37
C ALA A 37 15.01 -2.01 1.20
N ASN A 38 15.95 -1.57 0.35
CA ASN A 38 15.62 -0.79 -0.84
C ASN A 38 14.73 -1.58 -1.79
N ARG A 39 15.05 -2.84 -2.09
CA ARG A 39 14.24 -3.71 -2.96
C ARG A 39 12.83 -3.95 -2.41
N LEU A 40 12.70 -4.16 -1.09
CA LEU A 40 11.38 -4.30 -0.45
C LEU A 40 10.54 -3.02 -0.58
N TYR A 41 11.17 -1.86 -0.41
CA TYR A 41 10.49 -0.57 -0.59
C TYR A 41 10.12 -0.30 -2.05
N GLY A 42 11.02 -0.63 -2.99
CA GLY A 42 10.75 -0.54 -4.42
C GLY A 42 9.57 -1.43 -4.82
N THR A 43 9.56 -2.67 -4.31
CA THR A 43 8.45 -3.61 -4.51
C THR A 43 7.15 -3.08 -3.90
N LEU A 44 7.19 -2.51 -2.69
CA LEU A 44 6.03 -1.86 -2.06
C LEU A 44 5.42 -0.78 -2.96
N LEU A 45 6.25 0.10 -3.52
CA LEU A 45 5.77 1.18 -4.39
C LEU A 45 5.25 0.67 -5.73
N VAL A 46 5.91 -0.31 -6.35
CA VAL A 46 5.45 -0.90 -7.62
C VAL A 46 4.11 -1.61 -7.43
N LEU A 47 3.98 -2.48 -6.42
CA LEU A 47 2.71 -3.17 -6.13
C LEU A 47 1.62 -2.19 -5.66
N GLY A 48 2.01 -1.15 -4.92
CA GLY A 48 1.12 -0.06 -4.53
C GLY A 48 0.60 0.71 -5.76
N GLY A 49 1.47 0.96 -6.73
CA GLY A 49 1.12 1.53 -8.04
C GLY A 49 0.18 0.62 -8.83
N LEU A 50 0.48 -0.67 -8.98
CA LEU A 50 -0.44 -1.59 -9.66
C LEU A 50 -1.83 -1.64 -8.98
N THR A 51 -1.86 -1.59 -7.65
CA THR A 51 -3.11 -1.49 -6.89
C THR A 51 -3.83 -0.15 -7.16
N GLN A 52 -3.09 0.96 -7.27
CA GLN A 52 -3.63 2.26 -7.69
C GLN A 52 -4.19 2.21 -9.11
N LEU A 53 -3.56 1.47 -10.03
CA LEU A 53 -4.06 1.27 -11.39
C LEU A 53 -5.41 0.54 -11.36
N HIS A 54 -5.57 -0.47 -10.50
CA HIS A 54 -6.87 -1.11 -10.31
C HIS A 54 -7.96 -0.10 -9.90
N PHE A 55 -7.69 0.72 -8.88
CA PHE A 55 -8.63 1.75 -8.42
C PHE A 55 -8.88 2.84 -9.47
N LEU A 56 -7.86 3.21 -10.25
CA LEU A 56 -8.01 4.17 -11.33
C LEU A 56 -8.95 3.64 -12.42
N LEU A 57 -8.78 2.39 -12.85
CA LEU A 57 -9.65 1.74 -13.83
C LEU A 57 -11.09 1.61 -13.32
N ASP A 58 -11.26 1.33 -12.03
CA ASP A 58 -12.58 1.23 -11.40
C ASP A 58 -13.27 2.60 -11.35
N PHE A 59 -12.60 3.60 -10.77
CA PHE A 59 -13.12 4.96 -10.61
C PHE A 59 -13.47 5.64 -11.94
N SER A 60 -12.69 5.37 -12.99
CA SER A 60 -12.92 5.89 -14.33
C SER A 60 -13.97 5.09 -15.14
N GLY A 61 -14.52 4.00 -14.58
CA GLY A 61 -15.55 3.19 -15.20
C GLY A 61 -15.04 2.21 -16.28
N TRP A 62 -13.72 2.06 -16.44
CA TRP A 62 -13.14 1.11 -17.41
C TRP A 62 -13.47 -0.33 -17.06
N LEU A 63 -13.51 -0.67 -15.76
CA LEU A 63 -13.90 -2.00 -15.30
C LEU A 63 -15.39 -2.32 -15.58
N LEU A 64 -16.23 -1.30 -15.75
CA LEU A 64 -17.62 -1.46 -16.18
C LEU A 64 -17.72 -1.62 -17.70
N ARG A 65 -17.02 -0.77 -18.45
CA ARG A 65 -17.03 -0.78 -19.92
C ARG A 65 -16.35 -2.02 -20.52
N TYR A 66 -15.30 -2.53 -19.87
CA TYR A 66 -14.54 -3.70 -20.29
C TYR A 66 -14.46 -4.72 -19.14
N PRO A 67 -15.51 -5.55 -18.94
CA PRO A 67 -15.57 -6.51 -17.84
C PRO A 67 -14.35 -7.45 -17.71
N PRO A 68 -13.67 -7.89 -18.79
CA PRO A 68 -12.46 -8.71 -18.66
C PRO A 68 -11.33 -8.04 -17.85
N LEU A 69 -11.23 -6.70 -17.87
CA LEU A 69 -10.21 -5.96 -17.12
C LEU A 69 -10.36 -6.13 -15.61
N ARG A 70 -11.57 -6.47 -15.13
CA ARG A 70 -11.78 -6.77 -13.70
C ARG A 70 -10.87 -7.87 -13.24
N PHE A 71 -10.51 -8.82 -14.12
CA PHE A 71 -9.76 -10.01 -13.75
C PHE A 71 -8.24 -9.81 -13.69
N LEU A 72 -7.71 -8.66 -14.10
CA LEU A 72 -6.27 -8.39 -14.12
C LEU A 72 -5.62 -8.62 -12.74
N PRO A 73 -4.48 -9.32 -12.66
CA PRO A 73 -3.76 -9.58 -11.42
C PRO A 73 -2.89 -8.38 -11.03
N ILE A 74 -3.52 -7.21 -10.88
CA ILE A 74 -2.86 -5.94 -10.55
C ILE A 74 -3.25 -5.44 -9.14
N TYR A 75 -4.04 -6.21 -8.39
CA TYR A 75 -4.52 -5.84 -7.07
C TYR A 75 -3.73 -6.58 -5.98
N PHE A 76 -2.85 -5.85 -5.29
CA PHE A 76 -1.85 -6.42 -4.35
C PHE A 76 -1.96 -5.80 -2.95
N SER A 77 -3.17 -5.48 -2.53
CA SER A 77 -3.46 -4.74 -1.28
C SER A 77 -2.84 -5.39 -0.03
N LEU A 78 -2.81 -6.74 0.05
CA LEU A 78 -2.29 -7.46 1.22
C LEU A 78 -0.77 -7.50 1.27
N TRP A 79 -0.08 -7.32 0.15
CA TRP A 79 1.39 -7.21 0.13
C TRP A 79 1.89 -5.94 0.81
N LEU A 80 1.14 -4.84 0.68
CA LEU A 80 1.61 -3.51 1.07
C LEU A 80 2.01 -3.41 2.55
N PRO A 81 1.17 -3.79 3.54
CA PRO A 81 1.57 -3.70 4.94
C PRO A 81 2.72 -4.65 5.30
N VAL A 82 2.79 -5.82 4.65
CA VAL A 82 3.85 -6.82 4.88
C VAL A 82 5.20 -6.34 4.34
N LEU A 83 5.22 -5.74 3.15
CA LEU A 83 6.41 -5.17 2.54
C LEU A 83 6.89 -3.95 3.32
N LEU A 84 5.99 -3.08 3.78
CA LEU A 84 6.33 -1.98 4.67
C LEU A 84 7.02 -2.49 5.95
N PHE A 85 6.40 -3.45 6.63
CA PHE A 85 6.97 -4.04 7.84
C PHE A 85 8.35 -4.66 7.59
N SER A 86 8.49 -5.43 6.52
CA SER A 86 9.75 -6.08 6.15
C SER A 86 10.83 -5.06 5.82
N HIS A 87 10.47 -3.98 5.11
CA HIS A 87 11.35 -2.85 4.84
C HIS A 87 11.83 -2.21 6.15
N VAL A 88 10.93 -1.88 7.08
CA VAL A 88 11.31 -1.27 8.37
C VAL A 88 12.20 -2.21 9.18
N LYS A 89 11.83 -3.49 9.29
CA LYS A 89 12.58 -4.50 10.05
C LYS A 89 14.02 -4.64 9.55
N ILE A 90 14.22 -4.81 8.25
CA ILE A 90 15.56 -4.98 7.66
C ILE A 90 16.35 -3.66 7.70
N SER A 91 15.69 -2.52 7.53
CA SER A 91 16.34 -1.21 7.68
C SER A 91 16.91 -0.99 9.09
N LEU A 92 16.19 -1.43 10.14
CA LEU A 92 16.64 -1.31 11.53
C LEU A 92 17.67 -2.39 11.94
N PHE A 93 17.59 -3.57 11.31
CA PHE A 93 18.43 -4.72 11.60
C PHE A 93 19.04 -5.31 10.32
N PRO A 94 20.08 -4.67 9.73
CA PRO A 94 20.65 -5.11 8.46
C PRO A 94 21.22 -6.53 8.49
N ARG A 95 21.73 -7.01 9.64
CA ARG A 95 22.22 -8.39 9.79
C ARG A 95 21.10 -9.44 9.84
N TYR A 96 19.82 -9.03 9.86
CA TYR A 96 18.70 -9.95 9.88
C TYR A 96 18.64 -10.79 8.59
N ARG A 97 18.37 -12.08 8.74
CA ARG A 97 18.04 -13.01 7.66
C ARG A 97 16.62 -13.49 7.87
N PHE A 98 15.86 -13.60 6.78
CA PHE A 98 14.50 -14.14 6.83
C PHE A 98 14.53 -15.55 7.44
N ARG A 99 13.63 -15.78 8.38
CA ARG A 99 13.43 -17.07 9.05
C ARG A 99 12.11 -17.67 8.58
N TRP A 100 11.96 -18.98 8.72
CA TRP A 100 10.69 -19.67 8.45
C TRP A 100 9.51 -19.05 9.21
N THR A 101 9.74 -18.55 10.42
CA THR A 101 8.72 -17.84 11.22
C THR A 101 8.23 -16.54 10.59
N ASP A 102 8.97 -15.95 9.63
CA ASP A 102 8.52 -14.78 8.87
C ASP A 102 7.59 -15.16 7.71
N LEU A 103 7.64 -16.40 7.21
CA LEU A 103 6.84 -16.82 6.06
C LEU A 103 5.34 -16.77 6.34
N LYS A 104 4.92 -16.86 7.61
CA LYS A 104 3.52 -16.66 8.00
C LYS A 104 2.96 -15.32 7.55
N HIS A 105 3.80 -14.29 7.44
CA HIS A 105 3.39 -12.97 6.96
C HIS A 105 3.12 -12.95 5.45
N LEU A 106 3.63 -13.93 4.71
CA LEU A 106 3.49 -14.04 3.26
C LEU A 106 2.30 -14.91 2.83
N VAL A 107 1.73 -15.71 3.74
CA VAL A 107 0.63 -16.63 3.42
C VAL A 107 -0.55 -15.90 2.78
N LEU A 108 -1.03 -14.82 3.40
CA LEU A 108 -2.17 -14.05 2.88
C LEU A 108 -1.84 -13.31 1.57
N PRO A 109 -0.74 -12.54 1.45
CA PRO A 109 -0.37 -11.91 0.19
C PRO A 109 -0.14 -12.87 -0.97
N ILE A 110 0.53 -14.01 -0.72
CA ILE A 110 0.74 -15.06 -1.72
C ILE A 110 -0.61 -15.66 -2.13
N GLY A 111 -1.47 -16.00 -1.16
CA GLY A 111 -2.82 -16.50 -1.42
C GLY A 111 -3.64 -15.55 -2.32
N GLN A 112 -3.64 -14.24 -2.00
CA GLN A 112 -4.27 -13.21 -2.82
C GLN A 112 -3.71 -13.20 -4.26
N THR A 113 -2.39 -13.29 -4.40
CA THR A 113 -1.73 -13.23 -5.72
C THR A 113 -2.05 -14.47 -6.56
N LEU A 114 -1.90 -15.66 -5.98
CA LEU A 114 -2.22 -16.91 -6.65
C LEU A 114 -3.68 -16.92 -7.07
N TYR A 115 -4.59 -16.50 -6.18
CA TYR A 115 -6.00 -16.40 -6.50
C TYR A 115 -6.25 -15.50 -7.72
N PHE A 116 -5.70 -14.29 -7.76
CA PHE A 116 -5.91 -13.38 -8.90
C PHE A 116 -5.28 -13.88 -10.19
N VAL A 117 -4.11 -14.50 -10.12
CA VAL A 117 -3.47 -15.12 -11.29
C VAL A 117 -4.30 -16.30 -11.80
N SER A 118 -4.81 -17.16 -10.92
CA SER A 118 -5.64 -18.30 -11.30
C SER A 118 -6.92 -17.86 -12.04
N ILE A 119 -7.67 -16.89 -11.51
CA ILE A 119 -8.91 -16.43 -12.19
C ILE A 119 -8.62 -15.64 -13.49
N TRP A 120 -7.42 -15.06 -13.60
CA TRP A 120 -6.96 -14.44 -14.83
C TRP A 120 -6.69 -15.49 -15.91
N CYS A 121 -5.88 -16.51 -15.58
CA CYS A 121 -5.47 -17.58 -16.50
C CYS A 121 -6.58 -18.56 -16.85
N PHE A 122 -7.52 -18.81 -15.94
CA PHE A 122 -8.60 -19.80 -16.13
C PHE A 122 -9.97 -19.12 -16.12
N PRO A 123 -10.50 -18.71 -17.30
CA PRO A 123 -11.81 -18.08 -17.40
C PRO A 123 -12.97 -18.90 -16.81
N ALA A 124 -12.85 -20.24 -16.78
CA ALA A 124 -13.83 -21.13 -16.17
C ALA A 124 -14.03 -20.89 -14.66
N LEU A 125 -13.05 -20.30 -13.97
CA LEU A 125 -13.14 -19.94 -12.55
C LEU A 125 -13.85 -18.58 -12.33
N ARG A 126 -14.27 -17.90 -13.40
CA ARG A 126 -14.91 -16.58 -13.31
C ARG A 126 -16.41 -16.75 -13.13
N HIS A 127 -16.96 -16.23 -12.04
CA HIS A 127 -18.41 -16.23 -11.80
C HIS A 127 -19.12 -15.07 -12.50
N ALA A 128 -20.30 -15.33 -13.05
CA ALA A 128 -21.12 -14.36 -13.79
C ALA A 128 -21.57 -13.15 -12.96
N THR A 129 -21.74 -13.33 -11.64
CA THR A 129 -22.14 -12.27 -10.69
C THR A 129 -20.99 -11.34 -10.29
N GLY A 130 -19.78 -11.55 -10.80
CA GLY A 130 -18.60 -10.77 -10.45
C GLY A 130 -17.91 -11.24 -9.16
N ARG A 131 -16.84 -10.54 -8.78
CA ARG A 131 -15.91 -10.96 -7.71
C ARG A 131 -16.44 -10.77 -6.28
N SER A 132 -17.67 -10.29 -6.09
CA SER A 132 -18.05 -9.55 -4.87
C SER A 132 -18.65 -10.40 -3.73
N PHE A 133 -19.23 -11.58 -4.01
CA PHE A 133 -20.08 -12.26 -3.01
C PHE A 133 -19.44 -13.49 -2.32
N TYR A 134 -18.44 -14.14 -2.93
CA TYR A 134 -17.82 -15.37 -2.39
C TYR A 134 -16.29 -15.36 -2.38
N ASN A 135 -15.64 -14.23 -2.65
CA ASN A 135 -14.18 -14.19 -2.79
C ASN A 135 -13.49 -13.79 -1.47
N PRO A 136 -12.70 -14.68 -0.84
CA PRO A 136 -12.00 -14.34 0.40
C PRO A 136 -10.92 -13.25 0.22
N PHE A 137 -10.49 -13.00 -1.01
CA PHE A 137 -9.44 -12.05 -1.37
C PHE A 137 -9.94 -10.85 -2.19
N TYR A 138 -11.26 -10.65 -2.28
CA TYR A 138 -11.87 -9.47 -2.89
C TYR A 138 -13.25 -9.19 -2.29
N GLY A 139 -13.53 -7.95 -1.90
CA GLY A 139 -14.77 -7.58 -1.21
C GLY A 139 -14.57 -7.43 0.29
N SER A 140 -15.60 -7.72 1.09
CA SER A 140 -15.63 -7.35 2.52
C SER A 140 -14.54 -8.01 3.37
N LEU A 141 -14.18 -9.27 3.09
CA LEU A 141 -13.10 -9.95 3.83
C LEU A 141 -11.74 -9.34 3.52
N GLU A 142 -11.45 -9.07 2.26
CA GLU A 142 -10.20 -8.41 1.86
C GLU A 142 -10.12 -7.01 2.47
N GLN A 143 -11.22 -6.24 2.42
CA GLN A 143 -11.27 -4.92 3.03
C GLN A 143 -11.00 -4.99 4.54
N LEU A 144 -11.57 -5.98 5.24
CA LEU A 144 -11.28 -6.22 6.65
C LEU A 144 -9.81 -6.57 6.88
N LEU A 145 -9.24 -7.47 6.08
CA LEU A 145 -7.83 -7.86 6.16
C LEU A 145 -6.89 -6.69 5.88
N PHE A 146 -7.23 -5.83 4.93
CA PHE A 146 -6.50 -4.60 4.61
C PHE A 146 -6.56 -3.61 5.78
N LEU A 147 -7.78 -3.32 6.27
CA LEU A 147 -8.01 -2.39 7.37
C LEU A 147 -7.39 -2.84 8.69
N ALA A 148 -7.39 -4.15 8.98
CA ALA A 148 -6.76 -4.70 10.17
C ALA A 148 -5.23 -4.87 10.00
N GLY A 149 -4.79 -5.30 8.82
CA GLY A 149 -3.40 -5.60 8.54
C GLY A 149 -2.50 -4.36 8.63
N TRP A 150 -2.93 -3.25 8.06
CA TRP A 150 -2.15 -2.02 8.04
C TRP A 150 -1.79 -1.48 9.45
N PRO A 151 -2.75 -1.23 10.36
CA PRO A 151 -2.44 -0.80 11.73
C PRO A 151 -1.59 -1.83 12.48
N LEU A 152 -1.86 -3.12 12.30
CA LEU A 152 -1.13 -4.21 12.97
C LEU A 152 0.35 -4.24 12.54
N TYR A 153 0.63 -4.15 11.24
CA TYR A 153 2.00 -4.13 10.73
C TYR A 153 2.73 -2.81 11.03
N VAL A 154 2.02 -1.69 11.11
CA VAL A 154 2.57 -0.42 11.62
C VAL A 154 2.93 -0.55 13.10
N LEU A 155 2.08 -1.17 13.91
CA LEU A 155 2.35 -1.44 15.33
C LEU A 155 3.60 -2.33 15.48
N PHE A 156 3.69 -3.43 14.74
CA PHE A 156 4.87 -4.30 14.76
C PHE A 156 6.14 -3.54 14.36
N SER A 157 6.07 -2.73 13.29
CA SER A 157 7.18 -1.87 12.85
C SER A 157 7.61 -0.88 13.95
N TYR A 158 6.64 -0.29 14.66
CA TYR A 158 6.90 0.61 15.77
C TYR A 158 7.54 -0.09 16.97
N LEU A 159 7.13 -1.32 17.29
CA LEU A 159 7.76 -2.13 18.35
C LEU A 159 9.24 -2.41 18.05
N TYR A 160 9.58 -2.73 16.79
CA TYR A 160 10.98 -2.88 16.37
C TYR A 160 11.76 -1.57 16.47
N LEU A 161 11.16 -0.44 16.08
CA LEU A 161 11.76 0.88 16.22
C LEU A 161 12.05 1.21 17.70
N ARG A 162 11.10 0.92 18.61
CA ARG A 162 11.26 1.09 20.06
C ARG A 162 12.38 0.21 20.61
N ARG A 163 12.44 -1.06 20.19
CA ARG A 163 13.50 -2.00 20.58
C ARG A 163 14.88 -1.50 20.15
N LYS A 164 15.02 -1.07 18.89
CA LYS A 164 16.30 -0.54 18.36
C LYS A 164 16.73 0.72 19.12
N ARG A 165 15.79 1.61 19.46
CA ARG A 165 16.08 2.81 20.26
C ARG A 165 16.65 2.45 21.64
N ARG A 166 16.05 1.47 22.32
CA ARG A 166 16.55 0.99 23.63
C ARG A 166 17.97 0.43 23.53
N GLN A 167 18.28 -0.32 22.48
CA GLN A 167 19.61 -0.89 22.26
C GLN A 167 20.69 0.16 21.99
N LEU A 168 20.35 1.26 21.34
CA LEU A 168 21.31 2.30 21.00
C LEU A 168 21.69 3.19 22.20
N GLN A 169 20.89 3.22 23.27
CA GLN A 169 21.09 4.05 24.48
C GLN A 169 21.39 5.56 24.21
N ARG A 170 21.11 6.07 23.01
CA ARG A 170 21.36 7.48 22.63
C ARG A 170 20.14 8.36 22.92
N ARG A 171 20.40 9.58 23.41
CA ARG A 171 19.35 10.60 23.65
C ARG A 171 18.69 11.06 22.34
N SER A 172 19.46 11.23 21.26
CA SER A 172 18.96 11.62 19.94
C SER A 172 18.69 10.40 19.02
N LEU A 173 17.59 10.47 18.27
CA LEU A 173 17.26 9.46 17.26
C LEU A 173 18.16 9.64 16.04
N PRO A 174 18.86 8.59 15.58
CA PRO A 174 19.52 8.61 14.28
C PRO A 174 18.54 9.07 13.20
N ARG A 175 19.00 9.92 12.29
CA ARG A 175 18.15 10.55 11.26
C ARG A 175 17.29 9.53 10.49
N HIS A 176 17.85 8.35 10.19
CA HIS A 176 17.13 7.25 9.56
C HIS A 176 15.92 6.75 10.38
N MET A 177 16.08 6.59 11.70
CA MET A 177 14.98 6.19 12.59
C MET A 177 13.90 7.27 12.72
N TRP A 178 14.29 8.54 12.62
CA TRP A 178 13.32 9.64 12.58
C TRP A 178 12.44 9.59 11.32
N TYR A 179 13.03 9.34 10.14
CA TYR A 179 12.28 9.17 8.90
C TYR A 179 11.34 7.96 8.96
N LEU A 180 11.82 6.81 9.44
CA LEU A 180 10.96 5.63 9.63
C LEU A 180 9.79 5.92 10.57
N ARG A 181 10.02 6.67 11.66
CA ARG A 181 8.95 7.09 12.57
C ARG A 181 7.91 7.96 11.88
N LYS A 182 8.35 8.92 11.05
CA LYS A 182 7.46 9.79 10.28
C LYS A 182 6.64 8.98 9.27
N LEU A 183 7.30 8.10 8.51
CA LEU A 183 6.65 7.17 7.59
C LEU A 183 5.51 6.42 8.26
N LEU A 184 5.80 5.73 9.37
CA LEU A 184 4.82 4.93 10.11
C LEU A 184 3.65 5.75 10.65
N LYS A 185 3.92 6.96 11.17
CA LYS A 185 2.86 7.86 11.65
C LYS A 185 1.95 8.33 10.51
N GLY A 186 2.52 8.71 9.37
CA GLY A 186 1.74 9.14 8.22
C GLY A 186 0.92 7.99 7.63
N CYS A 187 1.50 6.78 7.50
CA CYS A 187 0.75 5.60 7.12
C CYS A 187 -0.45 5.40 8.05
N LEU A 188 -0.24 5.35 9.37
CA LEU A 188 -1.31 5.15 10.35
C LEU A 188 -2.43 6.20 10.21
N LEU A 189 -2.07 7.48 10.04
CA LEU A 189 -3.02 8.57 9.87
C LEU A 189 -3.92 8.34 8.64
N PHE A 190 -3.33 8.06 7.48
CA PHE A 190 -4.09 7.90 6.23
C PHE A 190 -4.91 6.61 6.21
N ILE A 191 -4.40 5.53 6.82
CA ILE A 191 -5.16 4.29 6.96
C ILE A 191 -6.35 4.48 7.91
N LEU A 192 -6.18 5.23 9.00
CA LEU A 192 -7.28 5.53 9.92
C LEU A 192 -8.35 6.38 9.21
N ALA A 193 -7.96 7.38 8.43
CA ALA A 193 -8.88 8.15 7.61
C ALA A 193 -9.66 7.25 6.62
N TYR A 194 -8.97 6.34 5.94
CA TYR A 194 -9.60 5.35 5.05
C TYR A 194 -10.54 4.39 5.81
N ALA A 195 -10.15 3.96 7.01
CA ALA A 195 -10.97 3.10 7.85
C ALA A 195 -12.26 3.77 8.30
N ILE A 196 -12.19 5.06 8.69
CA ILE A 196 -13.37 5.86 9.07
C ILE A 196 -14.33 5.97 7.90
N LEU A 197 -13.84 6.32 6.70
CA LEU A 197 -14.66 6.40 5.50
C LEU A 197 -15.28 5.03 5.18
N SER A 198 -14.46 3.99 5.08
CA SER A 198 -14.94 2.62 4.80
C SER A 198 -15.98 2.12 5.79
N SER A 199 -15.82 2.44 7.08
CA SER A 199 -16.77 2.05 8.12
C SER A 199 -18.06 2.88 8.05
N ALA A 200 -17.97 4.17 7.77
CA ALA A 200 -19.14 5.03 7.59
C ALA A 200 -20.00 4.56 6.41
N ASP A 201 -19.38 4.18 5.29
CA ASP A 201 -20.05 3.56 4.14
C ASP A 201 -20.82 2.30 4.53
N PHE A 202 -20.15 1.39 5.23
CA PHE A 202 -20.75 0.14 5.69
C PHE A 202 -21.92 0.37 6.65
N LEU A 203 -21.77 1.28 7.62
CA LEU A 203 -22.82 1.59 8.60
C LEU A 203 -24.01 2.29 7.93
N ALA A 204 -23.76 3.24 7.03
CA ALA A 204 -24.81 3.94 6.29
C ALA A 204 -25.64 2.98 5.43
N TYR A 205 -24.97 2.08 4.70
CA TYR A 205 -25.64 1.07 3.91
C TYR A 205 -26.42 0.08 4.77
N LYS A 206 -25.83 -0.40 5.89
CA LYS A 206 -26.43 -1.44 6.74
C LYS A 206 -27.60 -0.95 7.58
N TYR A 207 -27.50 0.25 8.17
CA TYR A 207 -28.48 0.74 9.15
C TYR A 207 -29.43 1.81 8.60
N TYR A 208 -29.00 2.56 7.58
CA TYR A 208 -29.78 3.68 7.04
C TYR A 208 -30.24 3.46 5.59
N TRP A 209 -29.87 2.33 4.98
CA TRP A 209 -30.11 2.01 3.56
C TRP A 209 -29.67 3.14 2.60
N ALA A 210 -28.68 3.94 3.02
CA ALA A 210 -28.14 5.04 2.25
C ALA A 210 -26.91 4.57 1.48
N ASP A 211 -26.97 4.62 0.14
CA ASP A 211 -25.83 4.34 -0.73
C ASP A 211 -24.92 5.57 -0.83
N LEU A 212 -23.95 5.66 0.07
CA LEU A 212 -22.95 6.72 0.04
C LEU A 212 -22.04 6.61 -1.19
N ARG A 213 -21.83 5.43 -1.77
CA ARG A 213 -21.03 5.25 -3.00
C ARG A 213 -21.73 5.81 -4.23
N GLY A 214 -23.05 5.89 -4.21
CA GLY A 214 -23.83 6.60 -5.22
C GLY A 214 -23.54 8.11 -5.28
N LEU A 215 -23.02 8.70 -4.20
CA LEU A 215 -22.67 10.11 -4.13
C LEU A 215 -21.27 10.35 -4.72
N ALA A 216 -21.22 11.13 -5.80
CA ALA A 216 -19.97 11.37 -6.56
C ALA A 216 -18.82 11.94 -5.71
N TRP A 217 -19.12 12.80 -4.74
CA TRP A 217 -18.12 13.38 -3.85
C TRP A 217 -17.55 12.34 -2.88
N TYR A 218 -18.39 11.45 -2.36
CA TYR A 218 -17.99 10.43 -1.39
C TYR A 218 -17.16 9.34 -2.08
N ALA A 219 -17.61 8.86 -3.23
CA ALA A 219 -16.82 7.97 -4.09
C ALA A 219 -15.46 8.59 -4.47
N GLY A 220 -15.42 9.89 -4.75
CA GLY A 220 -14.19 10.63 -5.01
C GLY A 220 -13.24 10.64 -3.81
N ILE A 221 -13.73 10.98 -2.61
CA ILE A 221 -12.91 11.01 -1.39
C ILE A 221 -12.43 9.60 -1.04
N GLN A 222 -13.29 8.59 -1.16
CA GLN A 222 -12.92 7.20 -0.89
C GLN A 222 -11.84 6.72 -1.87
N ALA A 223 -11.94 7.01 -3.16
CA ALA A 223 -10.89 6.68 -4.14
C ALA A 223 -9.57 7.44 -3.87
N LEU A 224 -9.65 8.70 -3.43
CA LEU A 224 -8.48 9.52 -3.12
C LEU A 224 -7.78 9.11 -1.82
N SER A 225 -8.47 8.52 -0.86
CA SER A 225 -7.88 8.14 0.43
C SER A 225 -6.67 7.19 0.30
N TYR A 226 -6.77 6.16 -0.55
CA TYR A 226 -5.64 5.28 -0.89
C TYR A 226 -4.55 6.03 -1.67
N THR A 227 -4.96 6.92 -2.57
CA THR A 227 -4.05 7.76 -3.36
C THR A 227 -3.16 8.61 -2.45
N VAL A 228 -3.72 9.20 -1.39
CA VAL A 228 -2.97 9.99 -0.41
C VAL A 228 -1.98 9.12 0.38
N LEU A 229 -2.37 7.89 0.78
CA LEU A 229 -1.45 6.94 1.41
C LEU A 229 -0.28 6.59 0.48
N LEU A 230 -0.54 6.31 -0.80
CA LEU A 230 0.50 5.99 -1.78
C LEU A 230 1.39 7.21 -2.07
N LEU A 231 0.81 8.40 -2.17
CA LEU A 231 1.55 9.65 -2.33
C LEU A 231 2.48 9.90 -1.14
N TRP A 232 2.03 9.62 0.08
CA TRP A 232 2.87 9.70 1.27
C TRP A 232 4.08 8.75 1.20
N LEU A 233 3.88 7.52 0.73
CA LEU A 233 4.98 6.58 0.46
C LEU A 233 5.91 7.12 -0.64
N CYS A 234 5.38 7.74 -1.68
CA CYS A 234 6.19 8.37 -2.73
C CYS A 234 7.04 9.51 -2.18
N VAL A 235 6.46 10.42 -1.38
CA VAL A 235 7.17 11.52 -0.73
C VAL A 235 8.30 11.01 0.15
N TYR A 236 8.04 10.00 0.98
CA TYR A 236 9.10 9.33 1.75
C TYR A 236 10.17 8.71 0.82
N GLY A 237 9.77 8.08 -0.28
CA GLY A 237 10.67 7.47 -1.25
C GLY A 237 11.64 8.50 -1.86
N VAL A 238 11.11 9.64 -2.32
CA VAL A 238 11.92 10.76 -2.85
C VAL A 238 12.89 11.28 -1.79
N GLN A 239 12.39 11.50 -0.56
CA GLN A 239 13.21 11.93 0.56
C GLN A 239 14.40 10.99 0.80
N VAL A 240 14.17 9.68 0.79
CA VAL A 240 15.22 8.66 0.98
C VAL A 240 16.18 8.58 -0.22
N LEU A 241 15.69 8.74 -1.45
CA LEU A 241 16.53 8.76 -2.67
C LEU A 241 17.47 9.97 -2.69
N VAL A 242 16.95 11.16 -2.40
CA VAL A 242 17.73 12.41 -2.40
C VAL A 242 18.73 12.44 -1.25
N TRP A 243 18.31 12.09 -0.03
CA TRP A 243 19.19 12.15 1.14
C TRP A 243 20.13 10.96 1.31
N GLY A 244 19.85 9.82 0.67
CA GLY A 244 20.75 8.67 0.64
C GLY A 244 22.13 8.98 0.05
N ARG A 245 22.26 10.04 -0.76
CA ARG A 245 23.55 10.53 -1.29
C ARG A 245 24.41 11.22 -0.23
N LYS A 246 23.81 11.88 0.78
CA LYS A 246 24.54 12.68 1.78
C LYS A 246 25.03 11.88 3.01
N LEU A 247 24.52 10.67 3.24
CA LEU A 247 24.91 9.83 4.39
C LEU A 247 26.24 9.08 4.19
N ILE A 248 26.73 8.95 2.95
CA ILE A 248 28.01 8.28 2.65
C ILE A 248 29.18 9.25 2.84
N ALA A 249 29.00 10.53 2.50
CA ALA A 249 30.01 11.56 2.71
C ALA A 249 30.32 11.81 4.20
N SER A 250 29.37 11.53 5.10
CA SER A 250 29.52 11.74 6.55
C SER A 250 29.83 10.48 7.35
N SER A 251 30.03 9.32 6.72
CA SER A 251 30.47 8.08 7.38
C SER A 251 31.88 7.66 6.97
N GLN A 252 32.56 8.49 6.17
CA GLN A 252 33.99 8.40 5.83
C GLN A 252 34.79 9.55 6.48
N GLY A 253 34.20 10.25 7.45
CA GLY A 253 34.85 11.24 8.30
C GLY A 253 34.72 10.87 9.76
#